data_AF-A0A966YDH3-F1
#
_entry.id   AF-A0A966YDH3-F1
#
_cell.length_a   1.000
_cell.length_b   1.000
_cell.length_c   1.000
_cell.angle_alpha   90.00
_cell.angle_beta   90.00
_cell.angle_gamma   90.00
#
_symmetry.space_group_name_H-M   'P 1'
#
loop_
_entity.id
_entity.type
_entity.pdbx_description
1 polymer ?
#
loop_
_entity_poly.entity_id
_entity_poly.type
_entity_poly.pdbx_seq_one_letter_code
_entity_poly.pdbx_strand_id
1 'polypeptide(L)' 'DIRLISFITDLEPIRKILTHLGEPLDPPHVSPARGPPVEWGELVQSHGAGEFEQPSPDDLPMIDIYHW' A
#
# COMPACT_ATOMS: atom_id res chain seq x y z
N ASP A 1 -13.98 -17.53 -7.69
CA ASP A 1 -14.07 -16.41 -8.64
C ASP A 1 -14.49 -15.15 -7.87
N ILE A 2 -13.92 -14.00 -8.17
CA ILE A 2 -14.16 -12.72 -7.46
C ILE A 2 -14.63 -11.69 -8.51
N ARG A 3 -15.71 -10.97 -8.23
CA ARG A 3 -16.31 -9.99 -9.15
C ARG A 3 -16.60 -8.67 -8.42
N LEU A 4 -16.12 -7.56 -8.97
CA LEU A 4 -16.41 -6.22 -8.49
C LEU A 4 -17.82 -5.81 -8.94
N ILE A 5 -18.65 -5.30 -8.02
CA ILE A 5 -20.06 -4.98 -8.30
C ILE A 5 -20.38 -3.48 -8.33
N SER A 6 -19.65 -2.63 -7.58
CA SER A 6 -19.87 -1.18 -7.53
C SER A 6 -18.77 -0.46 -6.74
N PHE A 7 -18.64 0.85 -6.96
CA PHE A 7 -17.94 1.78 -6.07
C PHE A 7 -18.95 2.69 -5.38
N ILE A 8 -18.80 2.86 -4.06
CA ILE A 8 -19.70 3.67 -3.23
C ILE A 8 -18.85 4.72 -2.53
N THR A 9 -19.20 5.99 -2.73
CA THR A 9 -18.52 7.14 -2.10
C THR A 9 -19.39 7.86 -1.07
N ASP A 10 -20.71 7.68 -1.14
CA ASP A 10 -21.65 8.35 -0.23
C ASP A 10 -21.63 7.69 1.16
N LEU A 11 -21.58 8.54 2.19
CA LEU A 11 -21.41 8.08 3.57
C LEU A 11 -22.62 7.29 4.11
N GLU A 12 -23.83 7.61 3.65
CA GLU A 12 -25.06 7.01 4.17
C GLU A 12 -25.19 5.51 3.80
N PRO A 13 -25.00 5.11 2.52
CA PRO A 13 -24.89 3.71 2.13
C PRO A 13 -23.74 2.97 2.82
N ILE A 14 -22.57 3.60 2.95
CA ILE A 14 -21.40 3.00 3.62
C ILE A 14 -21.74 2.63 5.07
N ARG A 15 -22.37 3.55 5.83
CA ARG A 15 -22.76 3.31 7.22
C ARG A 15 -23.75 2.16 7.37
N LYS A 16 -24.73 2.06 6.46
CA LYS A 16 -25.70 0.95 6.46
C LYS A 16 -25.01 -0.39 6.25
N ILE A 17 -24.07 -0.45 5.29
CA ILE A 17 -23.31 -1.67 4.99
C ILE A 17 -22.48 -2.08 6.21
N LEU A 18 -21.66 -1.17 6.75
CA LEU A 18 -20.81 -1.46 7.90
C LEU A 18 -21.62 -1.90 9.12
N THR A 19 -22.73 -1.21 9.41
CA THR A 19 -23.64 -1.57 10.51
C THR A 19 -24.25 -2.97 10.32
N HIS A 20 -24.64 -3.30 9.09
CA HIS A 20 -25.18 -4.63 8.77
C HIS A 20 -24.15 -5.75 8.92
N LEU A 21 -22.87 -5.46 8.65
CA LEU A 21 -21.76 -6.39 8.82
C LEU A 21 -21.25 -6.49 10.27
N GLY A 22 -21.62 -5.54 11.14
CA GLY A 22 -21.09 -5.43 12.50
C GLY A 22 -19.68 -4.83 12.56
N GLU A 23 -19.24 -4.17 11.49
CA GLU A 23 -17.95 -3.48 11.42
C GLU A 23 -18.04 -2.09 12.05
N PRO A 24 -16.92 -1.56 12.62
CA PRO A 24 -16.90 -0.23 13.20
C PRO A 24 -17.14 0.84 12.12
N LEU A 25 -17.88 1.89 12.48
CA LEU A 25 -18.09 3.06 11.62
C LEU A 25 -16.92 4.03 11.66
N ASP A 26 -16.15 4.00 12.74
CA ASP A 26 -14.94 4.80 12.88
C ASP A 26 -13.80 4.15 12.08
N PRO A 27 -12.97 4.97 11.42
CA PRO A 27 -11.80 4.44 10.74
C PRO A 27 -10.92 3.68 11.74
N PRO A 28 -10.29 2.57 11.32
CA PRO A 28 -9.35 1.88 12.19
C PRO A 28 -8.27 2.87 12.62
N HIS A 29 -7.86 2.78 13.89
CA HIS A 29 -6.79 3.63 14.39
C HIS A 29 -5.55 3.43 13.53
N VAL A 30 -5.15 4.46 12.80
CA VAL A 30 -3.99 4.40 11.93
C VAL A 30 -2.77 4.26 12.84
N SER A 31 -2.22 3.06 12.93
CA SER A 31 -0.91 2.87 13.55
C SER A 31 0.09 3.74 12.80
N PRO A 32 1.07 4.35 13.50
CA PRO A 32 2.20 4.99 12.83
C PRO A 32 2.74 4.07 11.74
N ALA A 33 3.20 4.65 10.63
CA ALA A 33 3.87 3.89 9.60
C ALA A 33 4.90 2.98 10.28
N ARG A 34 4.71 1.67 10.15
CA ARG A 34 5.62 0.71 10.77
C ARG A 34 7.01 1.06 10.24
N GLY A 35 7.97 1.20 11.14
CA GLY A 35 9.36 1.36 10.74
C GLY A 35 9.76 0.19 9.81
N PRO A 36 10.81 0.38 9.00
CA PRO A 36 11.33 -0.72 8.20
C PRO A 36 11.51 -1.97 9.09
N PRO A 37 11.16 -3.18 8.61
CA PRO A 37 11.42 -4.42 9.33
C PRO A 37 12.83 -4.46 9.94
N VAL A 38 12.99 -5.08 11.11
CA VAL A 38 14.25 -5.08 11.89
C VAL A 38 15.45 -5.59 11.07
N GLU A 39 15.20 -6.46 10.10
CA GLU A 39 16.19 -7.06 9.20
C GLU A 39 16.74 -6.09 8.13
N TRP A 40 16.21 -4.88 8.02
CA TRP A 40 16.73 -3.85 7.11
C TRP A 40 18.10 -3.33 7.56
N GLY A 41 18.44 -3.46 8.84
CA GLY A 41 19.75 -3.09 9.36
C GLY A 41 20.89 -3.90 8.72
N GLU A 42 20.65 -5.17 8.36
CA GLU A 42 21.66 -6.00 7.70
C GLU A 42 21.77 -5.72 6.19
N LEU A 43 20.65 -5.33 5.56
CA LEU A 43 20.63 -4.88 4.15
C LEU A 43 21.28 -3.51 3.95
N VAL A 44 21.20 -2.61 4.93
CA VAL A 44 21.83 -1.27 4.88
C VAL A 44 23.34 -1.34 5.07
N GLN A 45 23.86 -2.27 5.87
CA GLN A 45 25.31 -2.40 6.10
C GLN A 45 26.06 -3.04 4.93
N SER A 46 25.37 -3.83 4.11
CA SER A 46 25.93 -4.47 2.91
C SER A 46 25.98 -3.52 1.70
N HIS A 47 25.20 -2.44 1.71
CA HIS A 47 25.32 -1.33 0.77
C HIS A 47 26.08 -0.21 1.48
N GLY A 48 27.41 -0.29 1.45
CA GLY A 48 28.27 0.82 1.89
C GLY A 48 27.77 2.14 1.30
N ALA A 49 28.02 3.24 2.00
CA ALA A 49 27.60 4.60 1.66
C ALA A 49 28.21 5.12 0.33
N GLY A 50 27.99 4.40 -0.77
CA GLY A 50 27.99 4.95 -2.11
C GLY A 50 26.61 5.54 -2.32
N GLU A 51 26.59 6.79 -2.76
CA GLU A 51 25.44 7.45 -3.36
C GLU A 51 24.42 6.46 -3.97
N PHE A 52 23.25 6.33 -3.34
CA PHE A 52 22.10 5.76 -4.03
C PHE A 52 21.69 6.77 -5.10
N GLU A 53 22.31 6.68 -6.27
CA GLU A 53 21.91 7.45 -7.43
C GLU A 53 20.54 6.93 -7.85
N GLN A 54 19.48 7.67 -7.48
CA GLN A 54 18.14 7.37 -7.96
C GLN A 54 18.19 7.49 -9.49
N PRO A 55 17.98 6.40 -10.24
CA PRO A 55 18.00 6.47 -11.70
C PRO A 55 16.94 7.48 -12.16
N SER A 56 17.24 8.25 -13.20
CA SER A 56 16.23 9.10 -13.83
C SER A 56 15.06 8.20 -14.22
N PRO A 57 13.80 8.67 -14.16
CA PRO A 57 12.66 7.90 -14.66
C PRO A 57 12.85 7.35 -16.08
N ASP A 58 13.70 7.98 -16.88
CA ASP A 58 14.09 7.57 -18.24
C ASP A 58 15.09 6.40 -18.29
N ASP A 59 15.82 6.14 -17.20
CA ASP A 59 16.80 5.06 -17.08
C ASP A 59 16.19 3.77 -16.49
N LEU A 60 14.93 3.83 -16.06
CA LEU A 60 14.21 2.67 -15.57
C LEU A 60 13.70 1.84 -16.76
N PRO A 61 13.91 0.51 -16.77
CA PRO A 61 13.29 -0.33 -17.79
C PRO A 61 11.78 -0.19 -17.67
N MET A 62 11.10 0.03 -18.80
CA MET A 62 9.65 0.10 -18.85
C MET A 62 9.08 -1.26 -18.45
N ILE A 63 8.58 -1.36 -17.22
CA ILE A 63 7.96 -2.58 -16.71
C ILE A 63 6.61 -2.71 -17.42
N ASP A 64 6.51 -3.69 -18.31
CA ASP A 64 5.25 -4.00 -18.99
C ASP A 64 4.33 -4.79 -18.05
N ILE A 65 3.41 -4.06 -17.42
CA ILE A 65 2.39 -4.58 -16.52
C ILE A 65 1.28 -5.37 -17.23
N TYR A 66 1.32 -5.51 -18.56
CA TYR A 66 0.32 -6.23 -19.34
C TYR A 66 0.69 -7.68 -19.66
N HIS A 67 1.85 -8.16 -19.21
CA HIS A 67 2.24 -9.56 -19.32
C HIS A 67 2.00 -10.32 -18.00
N TRP A 68 0.82 -10.93 -17.88
CA TRP A 68 0.51 -12.05 -16.97
C TRP A 68 0.18 -13.29 -17.80
#